data_AF-A0AA41S5L7-F1
#
_entry.id   AF-A0AA41S5L7-F1
#
_cell.length_a   1.000
_cell.length_b   1.000
_cell.length_c   1.000
_cell.angle_alpha   90.00
_cell.angle_beta   90.00
_cell.angle_gamma   90.00
#
_symmetry.space_group_name_H-M   'P 1'
#
loop_
_entity.id
_entity.type
_entity.pdbx_description
1 polymer ?
#
loop_
_entity_poly.entity_id
_entity_poly.type
_entity_poly.pdbx_seq_one_letter_code
_entity_poly.pdbx_strand_id
1 'polypeptide(L)'
;MNKRVAIELEEGWEIIQMGITKLINILEGDPNESPMDVDYHMKLYTMVFSMCNQRTPRDYSNQLYERYEGVYNNYLQSKVLPAVQKKHDDDDVSMLQELVRRWENHKVLVTKLRKCFYYLDLSYVPRNRLPTLRDVGFSCFREIVGEEMKVRVKDAVILLINQERRGEEIDRTLLKNVVQIFVDFGNKYDDARCGTQNREAWYDEYLRSPAGSVRCNRPAITPSLGLEYYVNDFETAFLNNTADYYTRKASNWTKEDYTSKAEECLKKEKNRVSHYLHSSTEEKLLKRVQDVLNAAAADQTIA
;
A
#
# COMPACT_ATOMS: atom_id res chain seq x y z
N MET A 1 32.06 -22.36 -29.38
CA MET A 1 32.09 -21.50 -28.17
C MET A 1 31.41 -20.18 -28.52
N ASN A 2 30.13 -20.02 -28.16
CA ASN A 2 29.43 -18.75 -28.38
C ASN A 2 29.99 -17.73 -27.38
N LYS A 3 30.79 -16.77 -27.84
CA LYS A 3 31.23 -15.65 -26.99
C LYS A 3 29.97 -14.93 -26.52
N ARG A 4 29.64 -15.03 -25.23
CA ARG A 4 28.64 -14.13 -24.63
C ARG A 4 29.18 -12.72 -24.84
N VAL A 5 28.51 -11.95 -25.70
CA VAL A 5 28.83 -10.53 -25.91
C VAL A 5 28.61 -9.84 -24.56
N ALA A 6 29.60 -9.06 -24.13
CA ALA A 6 29.46 -8.26 -22.92
C ALA A 6 28.46 -7.15 -23.20
N ILE A 7 27.44 -7.03 -22.36
CA ILE A 7 26.43 -5.98 -22.39
C ILE A 7 26.98 -4.85 -21.53
N GLU A 8 27.05 -3.65 -22.08
CA GLU A 8 27.41 -2.46 -21.32
C GLU A 8 26.20 -1.92 -20.53
N LEU A 9 26.45 -1.23 -19.41
CA LEU A 9 25.39 -0.85 -18.48
C LEU A 9 24.27 -0.03 -19.14
N GLU A 10 24.64 0.99 -19.91
CA GLU A 10 23.66 1.89 -20.53
C GLU A 10 22.88 1.23 -21.66
N GLU A 11 23.53 0.39 -22.47
CA GLU A 11 22.87 -0.36 -23.55
C GLU A 11 21.81 -1.32 -22.99
N GLY A 12 22.19 -2.12 -21.98
CA GLY A 12 21.25 -3.04 -21.35
C GLY A 12 20.13 -2.32 -20.61
N TRP A 13 20.45 -1.20 -19.94
CA TRP A 13 19.45 -0.41 -19.23
C TRP A 13 18.48 0.29 -20.18
N GLU A 14 18.91 0.78 -21.34
CA GLU A 14 18.01 1.41 -22.32
C GLU A 14 16.88 0.45 -22.72
N ILE A 15 17.21 -0.80 -23.01
CA ILE A 15 16.23 -1.85 -23.34
C ILE A 15 15.27 -2.10 -22.16
N ILE A 16 15.81 -2.17 -20.94
CA ILE A 16 15.00 -2.36 -19.73
C ILE A 16 14.07 -1.16 -19.53
N GLN A 17 14.59 0.06 -19.63
CA GLN A 17 13.87 1.31 -19.44
C GLN A 17 12.76 1.50 -20.47
N MET A 18 12.97 1.10 -21.74
CA MET A 18 11.91 1.09 -22.74
C MET A 18 10.73 0.21 -22.30
N GLY A 19 11.01 -0.99 -21.77
CA GLY A 19 9.96 -1.88 -21.28
C GLY A 19 9.25 -1.37 -20.03
N ILE A 20 9.99 -0.74 -19.12
CA ILE A 20 9.43 -0.07 -17.94
C ILE A 20 8.54 1.10 -18.36
N THR A 21 8.98 1.91 -19.32
CA THR A 21 8.22 3.06 -19.84
C THR A 21 6.92 2.61 -20.46
N LYS A 22 6.97 1.57 -21.30
CA LYS A 22 5.77 0.93 -21.86
C LYS A 22 4.80 0.47 -20.76
N LEU A 23 5.30 -0.20 -19.72
CA LEU A 23 4.47 -0.61 -18.58
C LEU A 23 3.82 0.60 -17.88
N ILE A 24 4.57 1.66 -17.62
CA ILE A 24 4.06 2.88 -17.01
C ILE A 24 2.98 3.51 -17.89
N ASN A 25 3.19 3.62 -19.20
CA ASN A 25 2.21 4.20 -20.12
C ASN A 25 0.90 3.39 -20.16
N ILE A 26 0.97 2.05 -20.12
CA ILE A 26 -0.22 1.19 -20.01
C ILE A 26 -0.99 1.49 -18.71
N LEU A 27 -0.29 1.66 -17.59
CA LEU A 27 -0.92 1.98 -16.30
C LEU A 27 -1.51 3.39 -16.27
N GLU A 28 -0.92 4.32 -17.02
CA GLU A 28 -1.46 5.67 -17.25
C GLU A 28 -2.63 5.69 -18.26
N GLY A 29 -2.93 4.57 -18.90
CA GLY A 29 -4.05 4.44 -19.84
C GLY A 29 -3.77 5.02 -21.22
N ASP A 30 -2.51 5.05 -21.68
CA ASP A 30 -2.16 5.48 -23.03
C ASP A 30 -2.81 4.53 -24.07
N PRO A 31 -3.72 5.02 -24.94
CA PRO A 31 -4.43 4.18 -25.91
C PRO A 31 -3.52 3.62 -27.00
N ASN A 32 -2.32 4.19 -27.18
CA ASN A 32 -1.36 3.75 -28.20
C ASN A 32 -0.51 2.55 -27.74
N GLU A 33 -0.57 2.19 -26.45
CA GLU A 33 0.26 1.13 -25.90
C GLU A 33 -0.45 -0.20 -25.88
N SER A 34 0.15 -1.18 -26.55
CA SER A 34 -0.30 -2.57 -26.50
C SER A 34 0.03 -3.21 -25.14
N PRO A 35 -0.79 -4.15 -24.65
CA PRO A 35 -0.47 -4.95 -23.48
C PRO A 35 0.90 -5.63 -23.61
N MET A 36 1.68 -5.68 -22.53
CA MET A 36 2.92 -6.45 -22.53
C MET A 36 2.60 -7.94 -22.64
N ASP A 37 3.08 -8.56 -23.71
CA ASP A 37 3.03 -10.00 -23.89
C ASP A 37 4.13 -10.72 -23.06
N VAL A 38 4.02 -12.04 -23.02
CA VAL A 38 4.93 -12.91 -22.26
C VAL A 38 6.35 -12.88 -22.83
N ASP A 39 6.50 -12.77 -24.15
CA ASP A 39 7.81 -12.75 -24.82
C ASP A 39 8.59 -11.48 -24.45
N TYR A 40 7.90 -10.34 -24.41
CA TYR A 40 8.45 -9.06 -24.00
C TYR A 40 8.88 -9.08 -22.52
N HIS A 41 8.08 -9.68 -21.64
CA HIS A 41 8.47 -9.88 -20.25
C HIS A 41 9.72 -10.77 -20.12
N MET A 42 9.80 -11.87 -20.88
CA MET A 42 10.97 -12.76 -20.90
C MET A 42 12.22 -12.07 -21.41
N LYS A 43 12.10 -11.18 -22.41
CA LYS A 43 13.21 -10.36 -22.90
C LYS A 43 13.77 -9.47 -21.80
N LEU A 44 12.91 -8.77 -21.04
CA LEU A 44 13.34 -7.91 -19.94
C LEU A 44 14.02 -8.72 -18.81
N TYR A 45 13.40 -9.82 -18.40
CA TYR A 45 13.98 -10.71 -17.38
C TYR A 45 15.34 -11.27 -17.82
N THR A 46 15.45 -11.72 -19.08
CA THR A 46 16.69 -12.28 -19.64
C THR A 46 17.78 -11.22 -19.75
N MET A 47 17.43 -9.97 -20.08
CA MET A 47 18.35 -8.85 -20.09
C MET A 47 18.92 -8.61 -18.69
N VAL A 48 18.06 -8.45 -17.68
CA VAL A 48 18.47 -8.27 -16.28
C VAL A 48 19.33 -9.44 -15.80
N PHE A 49 18.90 -10.67 -16.05
CA PHE A 49 19.66 -11.88 -15.72
C PHE A 49 21.05 -11.87 -16.37
N SER A 50 21.13 -11.53 -17.66
CA SER A 50 22.39 -11.51 -18.41
C SER A 50 23.35 -10.47 -17.85
N MET A 51 22.85 -9.27 -17.53
CA MET A 51 23.63 -8.18 -16.92
C MET A 51 24.13 -8.50 -15.50
N CYS A 52 23.36 -9.27 -14.72
CA CYS A 52 23.78 -9.73 -13.38
C CYS A 52 24.77 -10.91 -13.42
N ASN A 53 24.77 -11.70 -14.49
CA ASN A 53 25.63 -12.90 -14.63
C ASN A 53 26.93 -12.65 -15.42
N GLN A 54 27.26 -11.40 -15.72
CA GLN A 54 28.54 -11.07 -16.36
C GLN A 54 29.70 -11.23 -15.39
N ARG A 55 30.89 -11.55 -15.91
CA ARG A 55 32.09 -11.62 -15.06
C ARG A 55 32.47 -10.23 -14.58
N THR A 56 32.92 -10.14 -13.33
CA THR A 56 33.56 -8.94 -12.76
C THR A 56 34.63 -8.41 -13.74
N PRO A 57 34.68 -7.09 -14.01
CA PRO A 57 34.04 -5.98 -13.30
C PRO A 57 32.63 -5.60 -13.78
N ARG A 58 32.02 -6.35 -14.72
CA ARG A 58 30.74 -5.97 -15.35
C ARG A 58 29.48 -6.57 -14.71
N ASP A 59 29.57 -7.02 -13.46
CA ASP A 59 28.38 -7.41 -12.69
C ASP A 59 27.64 -6.14 -12.29
N TYR A 60 26.46 -5.93 -12.89
CA TYR A 60 25.66 -4.73 -12.69
C TYR A 60 24.53 -4.90 -11.67
N SER A 61 24.60 -5.93 -10.81
CA SER A 61 23.54 -6.22 -9.83
C SER A 61 23.24 -5.03 -8.91
N ASN A 62 24.27 -4.30 -8.46
CA ASN A 62 24.06 -3.11 -7.61
C ASN A 62 23.37 -1.98 -8.38
N GLN A 63 23.89 -1.63 -9.55
CA GLN A 63 23.36 -0.54 -10.37
C GLN A 63 21.92 -0.82 -10.80
N LEU A 64 21.59 -2.08 -11.10
CA LEU A 64 20.22 -2.47 -11.44
C LEU A 64 19.28 -2.39 -10.24
N TYR A 65 19.76 -2.69 -9.02
CA TYR A 65 18.98 -2.51 -7.80
C TYR A 65 18.71 -1.02 -7.52
N GLU A 66 19.72 -0.16 -7.61
CA GLU A 66 19.57 1.30 -7.45
C GLU A 66 18.63 1.89 -8.51
N ARG A 67 18.79 1.50 -9.78
CA ARG A 67 17.90 1.99 -10.87
C ARG A 67 16.48 1.45 -10.73
N TYR A 68 16.29 0.24 -10.20
CA TYR A 68 14.96 -0.29 -9.90
C TYR A 68 14.19 0.59 -8.91
N GLU A 69 14.84 1.02 -7.83
CA GLU A 69 14.27 1.99 -6.89
C GLU A 69 14.02 3.35 -7.56
N GLY A 70 15.00 3.84 -8.33
CA GLY A 70 14.91 5.10 -9.06
C GLY A 70 13.72 5.21 -10.02
N VAL A 71 13.27 4.09 -10.60
CA VAL A 71 12.07 4.04 -11.44
C VAL A 71 10.83 4.47 -10.67
N TYR A 72 10.64 3.96 -9.44
CA TYR A 72 9.50 4.35 -8.61
C TYR A 72 9.64 5.79 -8.16
N ASN A 73 10.82 6.20 -7.69
CA ASN A 73 11.05 7.56 -7.21
C ASN A 73 10.69 8.59 -8.30
N ASN A 74 11.18 8.38 -9.53
CA ASN A 74 10.89 9.25 -10.65
C ASN A 74 9.39 9.25 -11.01
N TYR A 75 8.76 8.09 -11.13
CA TYR A 75 7.35 7.98 -11.50
C TYR A 75 6.43 8.61 -10.44
N LEU A 76 6.70 8.34 -9.16
CA LEU A 76 5.90 8.84 -8.05
C LEU A 76 6.01 10.35 -7.92
N GLN A 77 7.21 10.92 -7.99
CA GLN A 77 7.44 12.35 -7.87
C GLN A 77 6.94 13.14 -9.09
N SER A 78 7.13 12.63 -10.31
CA SER A 78 6.82 13.39 -11.53
C SER A 78 5.37 13.26 -11.99
N LYS A 79 4.70 12.15 -11.70
CA LYS A 79 3.34 11.87 -12.21
C LYS A 79 2.31 11.64 -11.10
N VAL A 80 2.59 10.73 -10.16
CA VAL A 80 1.57 10.30 -9.19
C VAL A 80 1.26 11.39 -8.17
N LEU A 81 2.28 11.89 -7.48
CA LEU A 81 2.08 12.89 -6.43
C LEU A 81 1.42 14.17 -6.96
N PRO A 82 1.88 14.79 -8.08
CA PRO A 82 1.22 15.96 -8.65
C PRO A 82 -0.24 15.70 -9.07
N ALA A 83 -0.54 14.49 -9.59
CA ALA A 83 -1.90 14.15 -9.99
C ALA A 83 -2.86 14.08 -8.79
N VAL A 84 -2.42 13.49 -7.67
CA VAL A 84 -3.22 13.43 -6.43
C VAL A 84 -3.36 14.83 -5.83
N GLN A 85 -2.26 15.61 -5.77
CA GLN A 85 -2.28 16.98 -5.23
C GLN A 85 -3.18 17.91 -6.04
N LYS A 86 -3.16 17.84 -7.36
CA LYS A 86 -4.03 18.66 -8.21
C LYS A 86 -5.52 18.42 -7.94
N LYS A 87 -5.91 17.18 -7.64
CA LYS A 87 -7.31 16.84 -7.35
C LYS A 87 -7.79 17.36 -6.00
N HIS A 88 -6.89 17.53 -5.05
CA HIS A 88 -7.22 18.16 -3.77
C HIS A 88 -7.68 19.61 -3.92
N ASP A 89 -7.15 20.34 -4.90
CA ASP A 89 -7.57 21.74 -5.14
C ASP A 89 -9.01 21.82 -5.66
N ASP A 90 -9.54 20.72 -6.21
CA ASP A 90 -10.91 20.61 -6.70
C ASP A 90 -11.86 20.15 -5.58
N ASP A 91 -11.68 18.92 -5.07
CA ASP A 91 -12.49 18.32 -4.00
C ASP A 91 -11.83 17.10 -3.32
N ASP A 92 -12.12 16.92 -2.03
CA ASP A 92 -11.55 15.83 -1.20
C ASP A 92 -11.88 14.43 -1.73
N VAL A 93 -13.09 14.22 -2.28
CA VAL A 93 -13.54 12.90 -2.74
C VAL A 93 -12.77 12.49 -4.00
N SER A 94 -12.61 13.38 -4.97
CA SER A 94 -11.80 13.18 -6.17
C SER A 94 -10.34 12.93 -5.83
N MET A 95 -9.78 13.63 -4.84
CA MET A 95 -8.42 13.36 -4.35
C MET A 95 -8.31 11.92 -3.83
N LEU A 96 -9.25 11.48 -2.99
CA LEU A 96 -9.25 10.12 -2.43
C LEU A 96 -9.42 9.05 -3.53
N GLN A 97 -10.29 9.29 -4.51
CA GLN A 97 -10.48 8.39 -5.66
C GLN A 97 -9.20 8.27 -6.49
N GLU A 98 -8.53 9.39 -6.76
CA GLU A 98 -7.27 9.40 -7.50
C GLU A 98 -6.16 8.69 -6.70
N LEU A 99 -6.08 8.90 -5.38
CA LEU A 99 -5.13 8.19 -4.51
C LEU A 99 -5.33 6.66 -4.58
N VAL A 100 -6.58 6.19 -4.45
CA VAL A 100 -6.91 4.76 -4.53
C VAL A 100 -6.53 4.20 -5.90
N ARG A 101 -6.91 4.89 -6.99
CA ARG A 101 -6.56 4.48 -8.35
C ARG A 101 -5.05 4.37 -8.55
N ARG A 102 -4.29 5.36 -8.07
CA ARG A 102 -2.83 5.39 -8.16
C ARG A 102 -2.17 4.30 -7.33
N TRP A 103 -2.70 3.98 -6.16
CA TRP A 103 -2.22 2.87 -5.33
C TRP A 103 -2.44 1.51 -6.01
N GLU A 104 -3.61 1.27 -6.61
CA GLU A 104 -3.88 0.05 -7.37
C GLU A 104 -2.92 -0.10 -8.57
N ASN A 105 -2.71 0.97 -9.33
CA ASN A 105 -1.74 0.98 -10.42
C ASN A 105 -0.32 0.68 -9.93
N HIS A 106 0.07 1.26 -8.79
CA HIS A 106 1.37 1.03 -8.18
C HIS A 106 1.58 -0.42 -7.75
N LYS A 107 0.55 -1.07 -7.15
CA LYS A 107 0.58 -2.51 -6.84
C LYS A 107 0.86 -3.37 -8.07
N VAL A 108 0.24 -3.03 -9.21
CA VAL A 108 0.49 -3.73 -10.47
C VAL A 108 1.91 -3.47 -10.98
N LEU A 109 2.40 -2.23 -10.91
CA LEU A 109 3.76 -1.86 -11.30
C LEU A 109 4.79 -2.66 -10.50
N VAL A 110 4.69 -2.65 -9.17
CA VAL A 110 5.59 -3.38 -8.26
C VAL A 110 5.59 -4.87 -8.57
N THR A 111 4.41 -5.46 -8.75
CA THR A 111 4.26 -6.89 -9.06
C THR A 111 4.95 -7.27 -10.37
N LYS A 112 4.75 -6.48 -11.43
CA LYS A 112 5.33 -6.76 -12.75
C LYS A 112 6.83 -6.50 -12.79
N LEU A 113 7.30 -5.38 -12.23
CA LEU A 113 8.72 -5.05 -12.21
C LEU A 113 9.51 -6.02 -11.34
N ARG A 114 8.99 -6.44 -10.18
CA ARG A 114 9.63 -7.48 -9.37
C ARG A 114 9.91 -8.74 -10.18
N LYS A 115 8.98 -9.18 -11.04
CA LYS A 115 9.17 -10.35 -11.90
C LYS A 115 10.30 -10.15 -12.91
N CYS A 116 10.41 -8.96 -13.51
CA CYS A 116 11.53 -8.63 -14.42
C CYS A 116 12.89 -8.66 -13.69
N PHE A 117 12.93 -8.18 -12.44
CA PHE A 117 14.16 -8.03 -11.66
C PHE A 117 14.41 -9.18 -10.67
N TYR A 118 13.59 -10.24 -10.69
CA TYR A 118 13.55 -11.28 -9.66
C TYR A 118 14.91 -11.92 -9.35
N TYR A 119 15.82 -11.97 -10.33
CA TYR A 119 17.17 -12.48 -10.11
C TYR A 119 17.96 -11.71 -9.03
N LEU A 120 17.69 -10.43 -8.83
CA LEU A 120 18.28 -9.63 -7.75
C LEU A 120 17.81 -10.11 -6.37
N ASP A 121 16.52 -10.42 -6.22
CA ASP A 121 15.97 -11.00 -4.98
C ASP A 121 16.60 -12.36 -4.67
N LEU A 122 16.90 -13.17 -5.71
CA LEU A 122 17.53 -14.48 -5.55
C LEU A 122 19.00 -14.41 -5.14
N SER A 123 19.75 -13.45 -5.71
CA SER A 123 21.21 -13.47 -5.64
C SER A 123 21.78 -12.26 -4.90
N TYR A 124 21.43 -11.04 -5.30
CA TYR A 124 22.04 -9.80 -4.82
C TYR A 124 21.55 -9.39 -3.43
N VAL A 125 20.23 -9.41 -3.22
CA VAL A 125 19.58 -8.98 -1.98
C VAL A 125 20.03 -9.80 -0.76
N PRO A 126 20.05 -11.15 -0.80
CA PRO A 126 20.48 -11.94 0.37
C PRO A 126 21.97 -11.79 0.66
N ARG A 127 22.81 -11.66 -0.39
CA ARG A 127 24.26 -11.46 -0.24
C ARG A 127 24.59 -10.15 0.47
N ASN A 128 23.80 -9.10 0.24
CA ASN A 128 24.04 -7.76 0.77
C ASN A 128 23.12 -7.37 1.94
N ARG A 129 22.20 -8.26 2.36
CA ARG A 129 21.21 -8.01 3.43
C ARG A 129 20.33 -6.78 3.18
N LEU A 130 19.95 -6.58 1.92
CA LEU A 130 19.09 -5.46 1.51
C LEU A 130 17.60 -5.80 1.67
N PRO A 131 16.70 -4.80 1.62
CA PRO A 131 15.27 -5.03 1.47
C PRO A 131 14.96 -5.76 0.15
N THR A 132 13.88 -6.54 0.12
CA THR A 132 13.46 -7.20 -1.13
C THR A 132 12.96 -6.19 -2.14
N LEU A 133 12.99 -6.52 -3.43
CA LEU A 133 12.44 -5.66 -4.48
C LEU A 133 10.97 -5.30 -4.22
N ARG A 134 10.21 -6.24 -3.67
CA ARG A 134 8.82 -6.01 -3.24
C ARG A 134 8.75 -4.92 -2.16
N ASP A 135 9.58 -5.03 -1.13
CA ASP A 135 9.60 -4.10 -0.01
C ASP A 135 10.00 -2.69 -0.49
N VAL A 136 11.06 -2.60 -1.30
CA VAL A 136 11.50 -1.35 -1.93
C VAL A 136 10.34 -0.71 -2.70
N GLY A 137 9.75 -1.45 -3.65
CA GLY A 137 8.69 -0.93 -4.50
C GLY A 137 7.51 -0.37 -3.71
N PHE A 138 7.04 -1.06 -2.66
CA PHE A 138 5.95 -0.55 -1.84
C PHE A 138 6.37 0.58 -0.89
N SER A 139 7.57 0.52 -0.31
CA SER A 139 8.10 1.56 0.57
C SER A 139 8.21 2.91 -0.15
N CYS A 140 8.60 2.93 -1.43
CA CYS A 140 8.68 4.17 -2.22
C CYS A 140 7.35 4.94 -2.25
N PHE A 141 6.22 4.26 -2.42
CA PHE A 141 4.92 4.94 -2.47
C PHE A 141 4.54 5.52 -1.10
N ARG A 142 4.75 4.74 -0.04
CA ARG A 142 4.53 5.20 1.34
C ARG A 142 5.36 6.45 1.63
N GLU A 143 6.65 6.41 1.31
CA GLU A 143 7.60 7.47 1.65
C GLU A 143 7.42 8.75 0.81
N ILE A 144 6.96 8.64 -0.43
CA ILE A 144 6.78 9.79 -1.32
C ILE A 144 5.35 10.32 -1.29
N VAL A 145 4.36 9.45 -1.52
CA VAL A 145 2.95 9.86 -1.63
C VAL A 145 2.26 9.77 -0.27
N GLY A 146 2.51 8.70 0.48
CA GLY A 146 1.91 8.49 1.80
C GLY A 146 2.29 9.59 2.79
N GLU A 147 3.58 9.87 2.95
CA GLU A 147 4.08 10.89 3.88
C GLU A 147 3.61 12.30 3.52
N GLU A 148 3.60 12.65 2.24
CA GLU A 148 3.17 13.97 1.77
C GLU A 148 1.64 14.17 1.92
N MET A 149 0.85 13.13 1.63
CA MET A 149 -0.61 13.25 1.58
C MET A 149 -1.31 12.86 2.89
N LYS A 150 -0.63 12.25 3.86
CA LYS A 150 -1.26 11.64 5.06
C LYS A 150 -2.20 12.57 5.82
N VAL A 151 -1.82 13.83 6.02
CA VAL A 151 -2.65 14.80 6.80
C VAL A 151 -3.96 15.07 6.06
N ARG A 152 -3.88 15.40 4.78
CA ARG A 152 -5.04 15.73 3.94
C ARG A 152 -5.98 14.54 3.80
N VAL A 153 -5.42 13.36 3.51
CA VAL A 153 -6.19 12.11 3.35
C VAL A 153 -6.91 11.76 4.65
N LYS A 154 -6.21 11.82 5.78
CA LYS A 154 -6.79 11.56 7.11
C LYS A 154 -7.93 12.53 7.44
N ASP A 155 -7.73 13.83 7.22
CA ASP A 155 -8.74 14.85 7.50
C ASP A 155 -9.99 14.67 6.61
N ALA A 156 -9.80 14.39 5.32
CA ALA A 156 -10.87 14.07 4.38
C ALA A 156 -11.68 12.83 4.81
N VAL A 157 -11.00 11.73 5.18
CA VAL A 157 -11.68 10.50 5.65
C VAL A 157 -12.50 10.78 6.92
N ILE A 158 -11.94 11.51 7.89
CA ILE A 158 -12.65 11.87 9.12
C ILE A 158 -13.87 12.76 8.80
N LEU A 159 -13.74 13.69 7.85
CA LEU A 159 -14.84 14.54 7.40
C LEU A 159 -15.99 13.72 6.78
N LEU A 160 -15.68 12.75 5.91
CA LEU A 160 -16.68 11.85 5.32
C LEU A 160 -17.38 10.99 6.38
N ILE A 161 -16.65 10.47 7.38
CA ILE A 161 -17.26 9.72 8.48
C ILE A 161 -18.22 10.62 9.27
N ASN A 162 -17.87 11.88 9.49
CA ASN A 162 -18.74 12.84 10.18
C ASN A 162 -19.97 13.23 9.35
N GLN A 163 -19.87 13.30 8.02
CA GLN A 163 -21.03 13.44 7.13
C GLN A 163 -22.00 12.27 7.30
N GLU A 164 -21.49 11.03 7.28
CA GLU A 164 -22.32 9.85 7.51
C GLU A 164 -22.95 9.85 8.92
N ARG A 165 -22.25 10.36 9.94
CA ARG A 165 -22.81 10.53 11.30
C ARG A 165 -23.97 11.53 11.37
N ARG A 166 -24.06 12.46 10.42
CA ARG A 166 -25.19 13.39 10.25
C ARG A 166 -26.31 12.83 9.37
N GLY A 167 -26.11 11.65 8.79
CA GLY A 167 -27.10 10.99 7.93
C GLY A 167 -26.93 11.28 6.44
N GLU A 168 -25.82 11.92 6.05
CA GLU A 168 -25.48 12.11 4.64
C GLU A 168 -25.02 10.78 4.02
N GLU A 169 -25.32 10.59 2.73
CA GLU A 169 -24.87 9.42 1.98
C GLU A 169 -23.41 9.60 1.57
N ILE A 170 -22.60 8.55 1.76
CA ILE A 170 -21.19 8.54 1.41
C ILE A 170 -20.83 7.27 0.63
N ASP A 171 -19.76 7.34 -0.16
CA ASP A 171 -19.17 6.15 -0.77
C ASP A 171 -18.36 5.36 0.27
N ARG A 172 -19.02 4.41 0.94
CA ARG A 172 -18.39 3.50 1.91
C ARG A 172 -17.29 2.63 1.28
N THR A 173 -17.37 2.34 -0.02
CA THR A 173 -16.36 1.54 -0.72
C THR A 173 -15.07 2.34 -0.87
N LEU A 174 -15.19 3.61 -1.24
CA LEU A 174 -14.06 4.53 -1.28
C LEU A 174 -13.39 4.64 0.09
N LEU A 175 -14.16 4.87 1.16
CA LEU A 175 -13.59 4.94 2.52
C LEU A 175 -12.85 3.66 2.89
N LYS A 176 -13.45 2.49 2.62
CA LYS A 176 -12.82 1.20 2.90
C LYS A 176 -11.49 1.05 2.17
N ASN A 177 -11.46 1.43 0.89
CA ASN A 177 -10.24 1.33 0.08
C ASN A 177 -9.16 2.29 0.59
N VAL A 178 -9.50 3.52 0.95
CA VAL A 178 -8.55 4.49 1.51
C VAL A 178 -8.02 4.01 2.86
N VAL A 179 -8.88 3.53 3.75
CA VAL A 179 -8.47 2.97 5.05
C VAL A 179 -7.55 1.76 4.87
N GLN A 180 -7.82 0.92 3.87
CA GLN A 180 -6.95 -0.21 3.55
C GLN A 180 -5.54 0.22 3.14
N ILE A 181 -5.35 1.39 2.52
CA ILE A 181 -4.01 1.92 2.19
C ILE A 181 -3.19 2.15 3.47
N PHE A 182 -3.77 2.75 4.50
CA PHE A 182 -3.09 2.95 5.78
C PHE A 182 -2.68 1.63 6.45
N VAL A 183 -3.51 0.59 6.32
CA VAL A 183 -3.19 -0.76 6.79
C VAL A 183 -2.07 -1.37 5.95
N ASP A 184 -2.15 -1.25 4.62
CA ASP A 184 -1.15 -1.78 3.69
C ASP A 184 0.25 -1.20 3.94
N PHE A 185 0.36 0.08 4.32
CA PHE A 185 1.63 0.73 4.66
C PHE A 185 2.25 0.25 5.99
N GLY A 186 1.41 -0.21 6.93
CA GLY A 186 1.84 -0.78 8.20
C GLY A 186 2.28 -2.23 8.10
N ASN A 187 1.84 -2.95 7.07
CA ASN A 187 2.19 -4.34 6.87
C ASN A 187 3.66 -4.46 6.47
N LYS A 188 4.47 -5.08 7.33
CA LYS A 188 5.70 -5.72 6.86
C LYS A 188 5.29 -6.78 5.87
N TYR A 189 5.83 -6.68 4.67
CA TYR A 189 5.55 -7.60 3.58
C TYR A 189 6.31 -8.90 3.80
N ASP A 190 6.04 -9.57 4.92
CA ASP A 190 6.67 -10.84 5.28
C ASP A 190 6.45 -11.86 4.15
N ASP A 191 7.54 -12.48 3.71
CA ASP A 191 7.58 -13.56 2.71
C ASP A 191 6.94 -14.88 3.25
N ALA A 192 6.18 -14.80 4.35
CA ALA A 192 5.58 -15.92 5.06
C ALA A 192 4.31 -16.49 4.39
N ARG A 193 4.05 -16.14 3.12
CA ARG A 193 3.21 -16.95 2.22
C ARG A 193 4.00 -17.67 1.13
N CYS A 194 5.32 -17.83 1.27
CA CYS A 194 6.02 -18.92 0.61
C CYS A 194 5.98 -20.19 1.48
N GLY A 195 4.77 -20.67 1.72
CA GLY A 195 4.45 -21.89 2.46
C GLY A 195 3.15 -22.47 1.92
N THR A 196 3.27 -23.26 0.85
CA THR A 196 2.28 -24.24 0.37
C THR A 196 0.87 -23.73 0.06
N GLN A 197 0.71 -22.92 -0.99
CA GLN A 197 -0.34 -23.15 -2.00
C GLN A 197 -0.03 -22.25 -3.20
N ASN A 198 0.12 -22.84 -4.39
CA ASN A 198 0.57 -22.22 -5.64
C ASN A 198 2.04 -21.79 -5.68
N ARG A 199 2.92 -22.79 -5.88
CA ARG A 199 4.01 -22.59 -6.84
C ARG A 199 3.38 -22.05 -8.11
N GLU A 200 3.84 -20.91 -8.63
CA GLU A 200 3.39 -20.41 -9.92
C GLU A 200 3.64 -21.51 -10.96
N ALA A 201 2.56 -22.20 -11.36
CA ALA A 201 2.55 -23.32 -12.29
C ALA A 201 3.18 -22.97 -13.66
N TRP A 202 3.39 -21.68 -13.91
CA TRP A 202 3.98 -21.16 -15.14
C TRP A 202 5.49 -21.46 -15.27
N TYR A 203 6.23 -21.61 -14.16
CA TYR A 203 7.68 -21.93 -14.20
C TYR A 203 8.00 -23.43 -14.08
N ASP A 204 7.14 -24.22 -13.41
CA ASP A 204 7.40 -25.65 -13.14
C ASP A 204 7.23 -26.56 -14.39
N GLU A 205 6.50 -26.11 -15.42
CA GLU A 205 6.33 -26.88 -16.67
C GLU A 205 7.55 -26.80 -17.60
N TYR A 206 8.33 -25.72 -17.54
CA TYR A 206 9.38 -25.41 -18.52
C TYR A 206 10.81 -25.83 -18.09
N LEU A 207 11.02 -26.19 -16.83
CA LEU A 207 12.32 -26.64 -16.30
C LEU A 207 12.24 -28.04 -15.66
N ARG A 208 12.12 -29.08 -16.50
CA ARG A 208 12.56 -30.43 -16.10
C ARG A 208 14.07 -30.57 -16.31
N SER A 209 14.82 -30.56 -15.20
CA SER A 209 16.09 -31.24 -14.84
C SER A 209 17.10 -30.33 -14.11
N PRO A 210 18.00 -30.85 -13.24
CA PRO A 210 17.86 -30.67 -11.81
C PRO A 210 19.04 -29.88 -11.22
N ALA A 211 18.76 -28.79 -10.51
CA ALA A 211 19.77 -28.12 -9.70
C ALA A 211 19.19 -27.68 -8.36
N GLY A 212 19.55 -28.46 -7.33
CA GLY A 212 19.85 -28.02 -5.97
C GLY A 212 18.77 -27.30 -5.17
N SER A 213 18.17 -27.99 -4.20
CA SER A 213 17.47 -27.33 -3.09
C SER A 213 18.46 -26.54 -2.24
N VAL A 214 18.31 -25.22 -2.16
CA VAL A 214 18.96 -24.40 -1.13
C VAL A 214 17.97 -24.25 0.03
N ARG A 215 18.33 -24.77 1.20
CA ARG A 215 17.57 -24.55 2.45
C ARG A 215 17.94 -23.18 3.02
N CYS A 216 16.97 -22.27 3.08
CA CYS A 216 17.10 -20.99 3.76
C CYS A 216 16.79 -21.19 5.25
N ASN A 217 17.82 -21.29 6.10
CA ASN A 217 17.64 -21.12 7.55
C ASN A 217 17.66 -19.62 7.86
N ARG A 218 16.49 -18.97 7.87
CA ARG A 218 16.33 -17.60 8.41
C ARG A 218 15.63 -17.70 9.76
N PRO A 219 16.15 -17.09 10.84
CA PRO A 219 15.52 -17.16 12.16
C PRO A 219 14.16 -16.45 12.13
N ALA A 220 13.18 -17.05 12.80
CA ALA A 220 11.84 -16.50 12.95
C ALA A 220 11.91 -15.16 13.68
N ILE A 221 11.60 -14.08 12.96
CA ILE A 221 11.31 -12.78 13.57
C ILE A 221 9.88 -12.88 14.11
N THR A 222 9.73 -12.58 15.39
CA THR A 222 8.43 -12.58 16.08
C THR A 222 7.43 -11.64 15.39
N PRO A 223 6.18 -12.06 15.18
CA PRO A 223 5.16 -11.24 14.51
C PRO A 223 4.60 -10.23 15.52
N SER A 224 5.22 -9.07 15.60
CA SER A 224 4.58 -7.90 16.19
C SER A 224 4.80 -6.69 15.28
N LEU A 225 3.70 -5.94 15.11
CA LEU A 225 3.52 -4.67 14.37
C LEU A 225 3.32 -4.78 12.85
N GLY A 226 2.04 -4.81 12.46
CA GLY A 226 1.56 -4.61 11.08
C GLY A 226 0.56 -3.44 10.93
N LEU A 227 0.34 -2.64 11.98
CA LEU A 227 -0.71 -1.60 12.02
C LEU A 227 -0.22 -0.23 12.49
N GLU A 228 1.08 -0.03 12.71
CA GLU A 228 1.60 1.22 13.27
C GLU A 228 1.20 2.43 12.43
N TYR A 229 1.32 2.32 11.11
CA TYR A 229 0.92 3.38 10.19
C TYR A 229 -0.57 3.70 10.31
N TYR A 230 -1.43 2.66 10.32
CA TYR A 230 -2.87 2.83 10.54
C TYR A 230 -3.18 3.49 11.90
N VAL A 231 -2.53 3.06 12.97
CA VAL A 231 -2.80 3.57 14.32
C VAL A 231 -2.33 5.01 14.48
N ASN A 232 -1.12 5.31 14.04
CA ASN A 232 -0.46 6.59 14.26
C ASN A 232 -0.99 7.68 13.32
N ASP A 233 -1.16 7.36 12.04
CA ASP A 233 -1.52 8.35 11.03
C ASP A 233 -3.04 8.47 10.80
N PHE A 234 -3.85 7.56 11.38
CA PHE A 234 -5.31 7.60 11.24
C PHE A 234 -6.09 7.31 12.54
N GLU A 235 -6.00 6.11 13.11
CA GLU A 235 -6.91 5.62 14.16
C GLU A 235 -6.95 6.57 15.37
N THR A 236 -5.79 7.05 15.81
CA THR A 236 -5.67 7.94 16.96
C THR A 236 -6.43 9.25 16.75
N ALA A 237 -6.24 9.89 15.58
CA ALA A 237 -6.94 11.13 15.24
C ALA A 237 -8.45 10.90 15.08
N PHE A 238 -8.84 9.77 14.48
CA PHE A 238 -10.23 9.36 14.34
C PHE A 238 -10.93 9.15 15.70
N LEU A 239 -10.29 8.47 16.65
CA LEU A 239 -10.84 8.25 17.99
C LEU A 239 -11.01 9.56 18.77
N ASN A 240 -10.06 10.49 18.64
CA ASN A 240 -10.15 11.81 19.26
C ASN A 240 -11.28 12.64 18.64
N ASN A 241 -11.37 12.71 17.31
CA ASN A 241 -12.44 13.39 16.63
C ASN A 241 -13.83 12.81 16.97
N THR A 242 -13.91 11.50 17.12
CA THR A 242 -15.15 10.82 17.53
C THR A 242 -15.58 11.23 18.93
N ALA A 243 -14.64 11.33 19.87
CA ALA A 243 -14.92 11.80 21.21
C ALA A 243 -15.47 13.24 21.21
N ASP A 244 -14.84 14.13 20.43
CA ASP A 244 -15.30 15.52 20.28
C ASP A 244 -16.71 15.59 19.67
N TYR A 245 -16.98 14.77 18.65
CA TYR A 245 -18.29 14.70 18.01
C TYR A 245 -19.38 14.30 19.01
N TYR A 246 -19.18 13.23 19.78
CA TYR A 246 -20.18 12.76 20.73
C TYR A 246 -20.32 13.64 21.95
N THR A 247 -19.25 14.32 22.40
CA THR A 247 -19.32 15.33 23.45
C THR A 247 -20.29 16.44 23.07
N ARG A 248 -20.15 16.98 21.84
CA ARG A 248 -21.05 18.03 21.32
C ARG A 248 -22.45 17.52 21.02
N LYS A 249 -22.57 16.26 20.58
CA LYS A 249 -23.87 15.68 20.23
C LYS A 249 -24.72 15.41 21.48
N ALA A 250 -24.10 14.90 22.54
CA ALA A 250 -24.78 14.53 23.78
C ALA A 250 -25.19 15.73 24.64
N SER A 251 -24.52 16.89 24.51
CA SER A 251 -24.87 18.10 25.27
C SER A 251 -26.31 18.58 25.07
N ASN A 252 -26.93 18.21 23.94
CA ASN A 252 -28.28 18.62 23.58
C ASN A 252 -29.34 17.55 23.90
N TRP A 253 -28.96 16.45 24.55
CA TRP A 253 -29.90 15.36 24.86
C TRP A 253 -30.59 15.57 26.20
N THR A 254 -31.86 15.19 26.27
CA THR A 254 -32.64 15.12 27.50
C THR A 254 -32.41 13.78 28.21
N LYS A 255 -32.62 13.76 29.53
CA LYS A 255 -32.47 12.56 30.37
C LYS A 255 -33.33 11.37 29.91
N GLU A 256 -34.54 11.66 29.44
CA GLU A 256 -35.54 10.66 29.05
C GLU A 256 -35.11 9.83 27.83
N ASP A 257 -34.48 10.48 26.84
CA ASP A 257 -34.06 9.81 25.59
C ASP A 257 -32.60 9.33 25.61
N TYR A 258 -31.85 9.66 26.66
CA TYR A 258 -30.39 9.55 26.66
C TYR A 258 -29.93 8.11 26.42
N THR A 259 -30.49 7.15 27.16
CA THR A 259 -30.12 5.73 27.08
C THR A 259 -30.34 5.18 25.68
N SER A 260 -31.52 5.42 25.10
CA SER A 260 -31.84 4.93 23.76
C SER A 260 -30.97 5.57 22.67
N LYS A 261 -30.70 6.87 22.76
CA LYS A 261 -29.80 7.58 21.83
C LYS A 261 -28.35 7.09 21.96
N ALA A 262 -27.89 6.81 23.18
CA ALA A 262 -26.55 6.28 23.42
C ALA A 262 -26.37 4.87 22.83
N GLU A 263 -27.32 3.97 23.08
CA GLU A 263 -27.32 2.61 22.51
C GLU A 263 -27.35 2.64 20.97
N GLU A 264 -28.17 3.49 20.38
CA GLU A 264 -28.23 3.65 18.92
C GLU A 264 -26.89 4.14 18.36
N CYS A 265 -26.24 5.09 19.03
CA CYS A 265 -24.93 5.60 18.63
C CYS A 265 -23.86 4.51 18.64
N LEU A 266 -23.79 3.71 19.70
CA LEU A 266 -22.84 2.57 19.79
C LEU A 266 -23.09 1.54 18.68
N LYS A 267 -24.36 1.21 18.41
CA LYS A 267 -24.73 0.31 17.32
C LYS A 267 -24.29 0.86 15.95
N LYS A 268 -24.49 2.16 15.71
CA LYS A 268 -24.06 2.82 14.47
C LYS A 268 -22.53 2.84 14.32
N GLU A 269 -21.77 3.09 15.38
CA GLU A 269 -20.30 3.06 15.33
C GLU A 269 -19.76 1.65 15.12
N LYS A 270 -20.34 0.63 15.76
CA LYS A 270 -20.01 -0.78 15.49
C LYS A 270 -20.22 -1.13 14.01
N ASN A 271 -21.34 -0.68 13.43
CA ASN A 271 -21.60 -0.87 12.00
C ASN A 271 -20.57 -0.15 11.12
N ARG A 272 -20.12 1.05 11.47
CA ARG A 272 -19.07 1.75 10.69
C ARG A 272 -17.77 0.96 10.65
N VAL A 273 -17.39 0.39 11.79
CA VAL A 273 -16.18 -0.45 11.86
C VAL A 273 -16.29 -1.64 10.92
N SER A 274 -17.40 -2.38 10.97
CA SER A 274 -17.58 -3.56 10.12
C SER A 274 -17.62 -3.27 8.62
N HIS A 275 -17.99 -2.05 8.22
CA HIS A 275 -18.06 -1.68 6.80
C HIS A 275 -16.71 -1.22 6.23
N TYR A 276 -15.97 -0.36 6.94
CA TYR A 276 -14.81 0.31 6.35
C TYR A 276 -13.61 0.59 7.28
N LEU A 277 -13.66 0.26 8.58
CA LEU A 277 -12.49 0.39 9.46
C LEU A 277 -11.83 -0.97 9.71
N HIS A 278 -10.59 -0.95 10.20
CA HIS A 278 -9.93 -2.17 10.62
C HIS A 278 -10.58 -2.73 11.90
N SER A 279 -10.68 -4.06 12.02
CA SER A 279 -11.39 -4.71 13.14
C SER A 279 -10.77 -4.42 14.51
N SER A 280 -9.45 -4.14 14.56
CA SER A 280 -8.76 -3.72 15.79
C SER A 280 -9.30 -2.44 16.42
N THR A 281 -10.06 -1.65 15.65
CA THR A 281 -10.61 -0.36 16.07
C THR A 281 -11.91 -0.53 16.85
N GLU A 282 -12.63 -1.66 16.71
CA GLU A 282 -13.98 -1.83 17.27
C GLU A 282 -14.01 -1.61 18.79
N GLU A 283 -13.20 -2.35 19.54
CA GLU A 283 -13.18 -2.27 21.01
C GLU A 283 -12.80 -0.87 21.49
N LYS A 284 -11.76 -0.27 20.88
CA LYS A 284 -11.26 1.06 21.25
C LYS A 284 -12.31 2.14 20.97
N LEU A 285 -12.97 2.07 19.81
CA LEU A 285 -14.01 3.02 19.41
C LEU A 285 -15.23 2.95 20.31
N LEU A 286 -15.75 1.74 20.56
CA LEU A 286 -16.93 1.55 21.40
C LEU A 286 -16.65 1.99 22.83
N LYS A 287 -15.49 1.64 23.38
CA LYS A 287 -15.07 2.12 24.70
C LYS A 287 -14.99 3.64 24.74
N ARG A 288 -14.33 4.27 23.76
CA ARG A 288 -14.17 5.72 23.70
C ARG A 288 -15.51 6.45 23.63
N VAL A 289 -16.44 5.96 22.83
CA VAL A 289 -17.80 6.52 22.71
C VAL A 289 -18.57 6.33 24.01
N GLN A 290 -18.52 5.14 24.61
CA GLN A 290 -19.18 4.85 25.89
C GLN A 290 -18.67 5.76 27.00
N ASP A 291 -17.37 5.96 27.13
CA ASP A 291 -16.76 6.81 28.16
C ASP A 291 -17.25 8.27 28.03
N VAL A 292 -17.29 8.80 26.80
CA VAL A 292 -17.77 10.17 26.53
C VAL A 292 -19.25 10.33 26.87
N LEU A 293 -20.06 9.36 26.45
CA LEU A 293 -21.50 9.40 26.74
C LEU A 293 -21.78 9.21 28.24
N ASN A 294 -21.00 8.42 28.96
CA ASN A 294 -21.14 8.27 30.41
C ASN A 294 -20.76 9.56 31.15
N ALA A 295 -19.67 10.22 30.73
CA ALA A 295 -19.25 11.49 31.31
C ALA A 295 -20.33 12.57 31.13
N ALA A 296 -20.88 12.71 29.92
CA ALA A 296 -21.94 13.67 29.65
C ALA A 296 -23.24 13.37 30.42
N ALA A 297 -23.59 12.10 30.65
CA ALA A 297 -24.75 11.73 31.47
C ALA A 297 -24.55 12.05 32.97
N ALA A 298 -23.33 11.92 33.48
CA ALA A 298 -22.99 12.26 34.86
C ALA A 298 -23.16 13.76 35.12
N ASP A 299 -22.69 14.61 34.21
CA ASP A 299 -22.83 16.07 34.29
C ASP A 299 -24.30 16.50 34.32
N GLN A 300 -25.18 15.81 33.59
CA GLN A 300 -26.64 16.07 33.59
C GLN A 300 -27.36 15.63 34.88
N THR A 301 -26.72 14.83 35.74
CA THR A 301 -27.33 14.35 36.99
C THR A 301 -26.98 15.27 38.18
N ILE A 302 -25.97 16.12 38.03
CA ILE A 302 -25.46 17.05 39.05
C ILE A 302 -26.11 18.45 38.92
N ALA A 303 -26.65 18.79 37.75
CA ALA A 303 -27.38 20.04 37.47
C ALA A 303 -28.89 19.90 37.70
#